data_AF-A0A9D6TJ77-F1
#
_entry.id   AF-A0A9D6TJ77-F1
#
_cell.length_a   1.000
_cell.length_b   1.000
_cell.length_c   1.000
_cell.angle_alpha   90.00
_cell.angle_beta   90.00
_cell.angle_gamma   90.00
#
_symmetry.space_group_name_H-M   'P 1'
#
loop_
_entity.id
_entity.type
_entity.pdbx_description
1 polymer ?
#
loop_
_entity_poly.entity_id
_entity_poly.type
_entity_poly.pdbx_seq_one_letter_code
_entity_poly.pdbx_strand_id
1 'polypeptide(L)' 'MRFADFVRLVEAFGFRRRRITGSHHLFARPGVPQHVNLQNVRGPTKPYQVDQFLKLIEVRGLNLEDK' A
#
# COMPACT_ATOMS: atom_id res chain seq x y z
N MET A 1 -9.88 4.35 -8.38
CA MET A 1 -8.59 5.00 -8.05
C MET A 1 -7.51 4.49 -8.99
N ARG A 2 -6.60 5.35 -9.48
CA ARG A 2 -5.45 4.91 -10.29
C ARG A 2 -4.40 4.26 -9.39
N PHE A 3 -3.71 3.25 -9.92
CA PHE A 3 -2.67 2.52 -9.21
C PHE A 3 -1.55 3.43 -8.70
N ALA A 4 -1.10 4.37 -9.54
CA ALA A 4 -0.09 5.35 -9.15
C ALA A 4 -0.52 6.22 -7.95
N ASP A 5 -1.79 6.61 -7.89
CA ASP A 5 -2.31 7.41 -6.78
C ASP A 5 -2.33 6.59 -5.49
N PHE A 6 -2.71 5.30 -5.59
CA PHE A 6 -2.72 4.42 -4.43
C PHE A 6 -1.31 4.09 -3.91
N VAL A 7 -0.34 3.92 -4.81
CA VAL A 7 1.06 3.74 -4.43
C VAL A 7 1.56 4.95 -3.64
N ARG A 8 1.26 6.18 -4.11
CA ARG A 8 1.63 7.41 -3.39
C ARG A 8 0.99 7.48 -2.02
N LEU A 9 -0.27 7.07 -1.89
CA LEU A 9 -0.96 7.00 -0.61
C LEU A 9 -0.28 6.01 0.34
N VAL A 10 -0.03 4.77 -0.11
CA VAL A 10 0.65 3.75 0.69
C VAL A 10 2.04 4.23 1.13
N GLU A 11 2.78 4.89 0.24
CA GLU A 11 4.09 5.48 0.55
C GLU A 11 3.99 6.63 1.56
N ALA A 12 2.91 7.42 1.56
CA ALA A 12 2.67 8.50 2.52
C ALA A 12 2.34 8.00 3.94
N PHE A 13 1.88 6.75 4.09
CA PHE A 13 1.76 6.08 5.40
C PHE A 13 3.08 5.44 5.85
N GLY A 14 4.19 5.69 5.15
CA GLY A 14 5.53 5.20 5.51
C GLY A 14 5.86 3.80 5.02
N PHE A 15 5.00 3.19 4.20
CA PHE A 15 5.33 1.92 3.55
C PHE A 15 6.31 2.16 2.40
N ARG A 16 7.42 1.44 2.40
CA ARG A 16 8.46 1.52 1.37
C ARG A 16 8.38 0.29 0.48
N ARG A 17 8.56 0.49 -0.82
CA ARG A 17 8.60 -0.60 -1.79
C ARG A 17 9.80 -1.51 -1.53
N ARG A 18 9.56 -2.81 -1.38
CA ARG A 18 10.59 -3.82 -1.11
C ARG A 18 10.94 -4.66 -2.33
N ARG A 19 9.94 -5.05 -3.11
CA ARG A 19 10.10 -5.93 -4.27
C ARG A 19 9.03 -5.67 -5.31
N ILE A 20 9.40 -5.84 -6.58
CA ILE A 20 8.46 -5.90 -7.70
C ILE A 20 8.66 -7.24 -8.41
N THR A 21 7.55 -7.94 -8.69
CA THR A 21 7.55 -9.16 -9.49
C THR A 21 6.38 -9.11 -10.47
N GLY A 22 6.67 -8.91 -11.76
CA GLY A 22 5.63 -8.68 -12.76
C GLY A 22 4.79 -7.44 -12.39
N SER A 23 3.46 -7.59 -12.31
CA SER A 23 2.55 -6.51 -11.92
C SER A 23 2.34 -6.35 -10.41
N HIS A 24 3.02 -7.15 -9.59
CA HIS A 24 2.90 -7.12 -8.13
C HIS A 24 3.97 -6.26 -7.49
N HIS A 25 3.54 -5.36 -6.61
CA HIS A 25 4.38 -4.43 -5.88
C HIS A 25 4.23 -4.71 -4.38
N LEU A 26 5.28 -5.19 -3.75
CA LEU A 26 5.33 -5.47 -2.32
C LEU A 26 5.88 -4.26 -1.56
N PHE A 27 5.16 -3.81 -0.54
CA PHE A 27 5.54 -2.73 0.36
C PHE A 27 5.62 -3.20 1.81
N ALA A 28 6.54 -2.60 2.56
CA ALA A 28 6.75 -2.87 3.98
C ALA A 28 6.98 -1.57 4.74
N ARG A 29 6.57 -1.52 6.00
CA ARG A 29 6.80 -0.39 6.91
C ARG A 29 7.50 -0.90 8.17
N PRO A 30 8.56 -0.23 8.66
CA PRO A 30 9.16 -0.57 9.96
C PRO A 30 8.10 -0.60 11.08
N GLY A 31 8.17 -1.61 11.95
CA GLY A 31 7.20 -1.79 13.03
C GLY A 31 5.82 -2.33 12.61
N VAL A 32 5.60 -2.61 11.32
CA VAL A 32 4.37 -3.27 10.84
C VAL A 32 4.73 -4.61 10.21
N PRO A 33 4.36 -5.75 10.83
CA PRO A 33 4.72 -7.07 10.32
C PRO A 33 3.95 -7.46 9.05
N GLN A 34 2.79 -6.83 8.79
CA GLN A 34 2.00 -7.06 7.58
C GLN A 34 2.60 -6.30 6.38
N HIS A 35 2.88 -7.03 5.31
CA HIS A 35 3.20 -6.44 4.02
C HIS A 35 1.94 -6.02 3.25
N VAL A 36 2.07 -4.97 2.45
CA VAL A 36 1.03 -4.54 1.50
C VAL A 36 1.45 -5.00 0.10
N ASN A 37 0.66 -5.88 -0.52
CA ASN A 37 0.92 -6.36 -1.89
C ASN A 37 -0.11 -5.78 -2.84
N LEU A 38 0.32 -4.83 -3.68
CA LEU A 38 -0.53 -4.16 -4.66
C LEU A 38 -0.35 -4.80 -6.03
N GLN A 39 -1.43 -4.91 -6.81
CA GLN A 39 -1.36 -5.42 -8.17
C GLN A 39 -1.83 -4.34 -9.14
N ASN A 40 -1.00 -4.02 -10.12
CA ASN A 40 -1.38 -3.14 -11.20
C ASN A 40 -2.14 -3.92 -12.28
N VAL A 41 -3.43 -3.64 -12.48
CA VAL A 41 -4.27 -4.31 -13.49
C VAL A 41 -4.50 -3.38 -14.68
N ARG A 42 -3.42 -3.05 -15.41
CA ARG A 42 -3.45 -2.09 -16.53
C ARG A 42 -3.90 -0.67 -16.14
N GLY A 43 -3.53 -0.22 -14.95
CA GLY A 43 -3.73 1.17 -14.49
C GLY A 43 -4.54 1.30 -13.20
N PRO A 44 -5.67 0.61 -13.01
CA PRO A 44 -6.43 0.66 -11.76
C PRO A 44 -5.85 -0.22 -10.64
N THR A 45 -6.09 0.20 -9.41
CA THR A 45 -5.99 -0.66 -8.21
C THR A 45 -7.27 -1.49 -8.08
N LYS A 46 -7.15 -2.73 -7.62
CA LYS A 46 -8.32 -3.54 -7.28
C LYS A 46 -9.01 -3.00 -6.01
N PRO A 47 -10.35 -2.81 -5.99
CA PRO A 47 -11.07 -2.24 -4.84
C PRO A 47 -10.73 -2.91 -3.50
N TYR A 48 -10.69 -4.24 -3.46
CA TYR A 48 -10.36 -4.96 -2.22
C TYR A 48 -8.98 -4.65 -1.66
N GLN A 49 -8.00 -4.25 -2.50
CA GLN A 49 -6.67 -3.87 -2.00
C GLN A 49 -6.72 -2.54 -1.25
N VAL A 50 -7.67 -1.67 -1.63
CA VAL A 50 -7.99 -0.45 -0.90
C VAL A 50 -8.60 -0.82 0.44
N ASP A 51 -9.62 -1.68 0.46
CA ASP A 51 -10.26 -2.13 1.70
C ASP A 51 -9.28 -2.83 2.66
N GLN A 52 -8.40 -3.70 2.12
CA GLN A 52 -7.35 -4.35 2.90
C GLN A 52 -6.37 -3.35 3.52
N PHE A 53 -5.99 -2.31 2.77
CA PHE A 53 -5.11 -1.28 3.28
C PHE A 53 -5.81 -0.40 4.32
N LEU A 54 -7.06 0.00 4.09
CA LEU A 54 -7.86 0.77 5.04
C LEU A 54 -8.03 0.02 6.38
N LYS A 55 -8.34 -1.27 6.31
CA LYS A 55 -8.41 -2.12 7.50
C LYS A 55 -7.06 -2.23 8.21
N LEU A 56 -5.96 -2.30 7.45
CA LEU A 56 -4.62 -2.34 8.03
C LEU A 56 -4.29 -1.06 8.79
N ILE A 57 -4.55 0.12 8.20
CA ILE A 57 -4.26 1.40 8.88
C ILE A 57 -5.14 1.57 10.12
N GLU A 58 -6.40 1.15 10.08
CA GLU A 58 -7.33 1.24 11.20
C GLU A 58 -6.89 0.34 12.36
N VAL A 59 -6.67 -0.96 12.10
CA VAL A 59 -6.26 -1.93 13.13
C VAL A 59 -4.90 -1.58 13.75
N ARG A 60 -4.02 -0.93 13.00
CA ARG A 60 -2.67 -0.58 13.45
C ARG A 60 -2.53 0.87 13.92
N GLY A 61 -3.60 1.67 13.89
CA GLY A 61 -3.57 3.08 14.25
C GLY A 61 -2.51 3.89 13.47
N LEU A 62 -2.34 3.56 12.18
CA LEU A 62 -1.33 4.22 11.35
C LEU A 62 -1.84 5.57 10.86
N ASN A 63 -0.99 6.58 10.95
CA ASN A 63 -1.25 7.91 10.42
C ASN A 63 -0.33 8.20 9.23
N LEU A 64 -0.67 9.23 8.47
CA LEU A 64 0.23 9.80 7.48
C LEU A 64 1.52 10.24 8.17
N GLU A 65 2.68 9.96 7.55
CA GLU A 65 3.93 10.50 8.04
C GLU A 65 3.94 12.02 7.82
N ASP A 66 4.21 12.79 8.89
CA ASP A 66 4.58 14.19 8.75
C ASP A 66 5.85 14.23 7.89
N LYS A 67 5.78 14.95 6.77
CA LYS A 67 6.92 15.13 5.87
C LYS A 67 7.92 16.13 6.43
#